data_AF-A0A1G2DWV9-F1
#
_entry.id   AF-A0A1G2DWV9-F1
#
_cell.length_a   1.000
_cell.length_b   1.000
_cell.length_c   1.000
_cell.angle_alpha   90.00
_cell.angle_beta   90.00
_cell.angle_gamma   90.00
#
_symmetry.space_group_name_H-M   'P 1'
#
loop_
_entity.id
_entity.type
_entity.pdbx_description
1 polymer ?
#
loop_
_entity_poly.entity_id
_entity_poly.type
_entity_poly.pdbx_seq_one_letter_code
_entity_poly.pdbx_strand_id
1 'polypeptide(L)'
;MEKVVMSLIVVAVIAVLFFAFFGGVFVSESRAIKCLETQGYSDIEIINHAWFMIGLRGGDTKDAARFTVMATNPVGRKVKVYVFTGFLFKGATIRTL
;
A
#
# COMPACT_ATOMS: atom_id res chain seq x y z
N MET A 1 10.80 -36.72 14.73
CA MET A 1 11.63 -35.66 14.10
C MET A 1 11.00 -35.18 12.79
N GLU A 2 10.72 -36.08 11.84
CA GLU A 2 10.10 -35.77 10.54
C GLU A 2 8.75 -35.03 10.64
N LYS A 3 7.83 -35.49 11.50
CA LYS A 3 6.53 -34.81 11.72
C LYS A 3 6.68 -33.37 12.27
N VAL A 4 7.70 -33.12 13.08
CA VAL A 4 7.96 -31.78 13.65
C VAL A 4 8.47 -30.85 12.55
N VAL A 5 9.39 -31.33 11.71
CA VAL A 5 9.91 -30.59 10.56
C VAL A 5 8.79 -30.23 9.58
N MET A 6 7.91 -31.19 9.26
CA MET A 6 6.77 -30.95 8.37
C MET A 6 5.81 -29.89 8.94
N SER A 7 5.47 -29.95 10.24
CA SER A 7 4.64 -28.93 10.89
C SER A 7 5.28 -27.54 10.85
N LEU A 8 6.60 -27.44 11.07
CA LEU A 8 7.32 -26.16 11.01
C LEU A 8 7.29 -25.55 9.60
N ILE A 9 7.47 -26.38 8.57
CA ILE A 9 7.39 -25.92 7.16
C ILE A 9 5.99 -25.41 6.86
N VAL A 10 4.94 -26.14 7.26
CA VAL A 10 3.55 -25.72 7.04
C VAL A 10 3.26 -24.38 7.72
N VAL A 11 3.69 -24.20 8.98
CA VAL A 11 3.52 -22.93 9.70
C VAL A 11 4.28 -21.80 9.02
N ALA A 12 5.51 -22.04 8.57
CA ALA A 12 6.30 -21.03 7.86
C ALA A 12 5.63 -20.60 6.54
N VAL A 13 5.11 -21.56 5.76
CA VAL A 13 4.39 -21.27 4.52
C VAL A 13 3.12 -20.46 4.81
N ILE A 14 2.32 -20.84 5.81
CA ILE A 14 1.12 -20.10 6.19
C ILE A 14 1.48 -18.68 6.62
N ALA A 15 2.54 -18.49 7.40
CA ALA A 15 2.99 -17.16 7.82
C ALA A 15 3.41 -16.31 6.61
N VAL A 16 4.19 -16.87 5.67
CA VAL A 16 4.60 -16.16 4.45
C VAL A 16 3.39 -15.75 3.62
N LEU A 17 2.42 -16.65 3.42
CA LEU A 17 1.19 -16.34 2.70
C LEU A 17 0.39 -15.26 3.43
N PHE A 18 0.24 -15.36 4.75
CA PHE A 18 -0.45 -14.37 5.54
C PHE A 18 0.17 -12.97 5.36
N PHE A 19 1.49 -12.83 5.47
CA PHE A 19 2.15 -11.54 5.25
C PHE A 19 2.09 -11.07 3.81
N ALA A 20 2.14 -11.98 2.82
CA ALA A 20 2.02 -11.61 1.41
C ALA A 20 0.64 -11.03 1.06
N PHE A 21 -0.44 -11.59 1.63
CA PHE A 21 -1.81 -11.15 1.33
C PHE A 21 -2.31 -10.04 2.26
N PHE A 22 -1.90 -10.02 3.53
CA PHE A 22 -2.39 -9.08 4.55
C PHE A 22 -1.38 -8.00 4.93
N GLY A 23 -0.15 -8.04 4.41
CA GLY A 23 0.87 -7.02 4.69
C GLY A 23 0.43 -5.59 4.34
N GLY A 24 -0.48 -5.44 3.38
CA GLY A 24 -1.08 -4.16 3.01
C GLY A 24 -1.84 -3.45 4.12
N VAL A 25 -2.39 -4.20 5.09
CA VAL A 25 -3.13 -3.65 6.25
C VAL A 25 -2.23 -2.81 7.14
N PHE A 26 -0.97 -3.23 7.28
CA PHE A 26 0.01 -2.60 8.16
C PHE A 26 0.75 -1.43 7.50
N VAL A 27 0.41 -1.08 6.27
CA VAL A 27 0.98 0.08 5.59
C VAL A 27 0.38 1.35 6.19
N SER A 28 1.24 2.23 6.71
CA SER A 28 0.80 3.48 7.31
C SER A 28 0.38 4.53 6.28
N GLU A 29 -0.69 5.24 6.60
CA GLU A 29 -1.18 6.42 5.88
C GLU A 29 -0.13 7.53 5.76
N SER A 30 0.72 7.70 6.79
CA SER A 30 1.79 8.70 6.82
C SER A 30 2.75 8.60 5.63
N ARG A 31 2.94 7.40 5.07
CA ARG A 31 3.76 7.22 3.85
C ARG A 31 3.10 7.86 2.63
N ALA A 32 1.78 7.75 2.51
CA ALA A 32 1.02 8.35 1.42
C ALA A 32 1.00 9.88 1.54
N ILE A 33 0.77 10.39 2.75
CA ILE A 33 0.80 11.83 3.05
C ILE A 33 2.16 12.41 2.71
N LYS A 34 3.24 11.83 3.26
CA LYS A 34 4.61 12.30 3.00
C LYS A 34 4.98 12.26 1.51
N CYS A 35 4.53 11.23 0.79
CA CYS A 35 4.73 11.13 -0.65
C CYS A 35 4.08 12.30 -1.41
N LEU A 36 2.84 12.64 -1.06
CA LEU A 36 2.10 13.75 -1.63
C LEU A 36 2.72 15.11 -1.28
N GLU A 37 3.08 15.32 -0.01
CA GLU A 37 3.76 16.54 0.43
C GLU A 37 5.09 16.76 -0.31
N THR A 38 5.87 15.69 -0.49
CA THR A 38 7.15 15.74 -1.23
C THR A 38 6.96 16.15 -2.70
N GLN A 39 5.77 15.92 -3.26
CA GLN A 39 5.40 16.28 -4.63
C GLN A 39 4.62 17.61 -4.71
N GLY A 40 4.54 18.36 -3.62
CA GLY A 40 3.93 19.69 -3.58
C GLY A 40 2.40 19.70 -3.48
N TYR A 41 1.79 18.59 -3.08
CA TYR A 41 0.36 18.57 -2.77
C TYR A 41 0.10 19.14 -1.37
N SER A 42 -1.07 19.76 -1.17
CA SER A 42 -1.57 20.27 0.13
C SER A 42 -2.99 19.79 0.40
N ASP A 43 -3.55 20.12 1.57
CA ASP A 43 -4.94 19.79 1.96
C ASP A 43 -5.28 18.29 1.78
N ILE A 44 -4.36 17.44 2.24
CA ILE A 44 -4.37 15.99 2.01
C ILE A 44 -5.38 15.32 2.93
N GLU A 45 -6.35 14.63 2.34
CA GLU A 45 -7.38 13.87 3.03
C GLU A 45 -7.46 12.44 2.45
N ILE A 46 -7.20 11.44 3.29
CA ILE A 46 -7.30 10.03 2.89
C ILE A 46 -8.75 9.58 3.02
N ILE A 47 -9.34 9.20 1.90
CA ILE A 47 -10.75 8.77 1.80
C ILE A 47 -10.88 7.25 1.97
N ASN A 48 -9.89 6.51 1.47
CA ASN A 48 -9.97 5.05 1.45
C ASN A 48 -8.58 4.41 1.49
N HIS A 49 -8.43 3.39 2.32
CA HIS A 49 -7.29 2.49 2.34
C HIS A 49 -7.70 1.13 1.81
N ALA A 50 -7.21 0.80 0.61
CA ALA A 50 -7.31 -0.51 0.02
C ALA A 50 -6.01 -1.29 0.27
N TRP A 51 -6.11 -2.54 0.69
CA TRP A 51 -4.97 -3.43 0.92
C TRP A 51 -5.15 -4.82 0.28
N PHE A 52 -6.34 -5.11 -0.23
CA PHE A 52 -6.67 -6.40 -0.85
C PHE A 52 -6.76 -6.30 -2.38
N MET A 53 -6.20 -7.31 -3.06
CA MET A 53 -6.17 -7.42 -4.54
C MET A 53 -5.71 -6.13 -5.23
N ILE A 54 -4.61 -5.54 -4.77
CA ILE A 54 -4.11 -4.25 -5.26
C ILE A 54 -3.74 -4.30 -6.75
N GLY A 55 -3.26 -5.44 -7.26
CA GLY A 55 -3.02 -5.65 -8.69
C GLY A 55 -4.26 -5.41 -9.56
N LEU A 56 -5.44 -5.89 -9.12
CA LEU A 56 -6.71 -5.65 -9.84
C LEU A 56 -7.21 -4.21 -9.68
N ARG A 57 -6.62 -3.44 -8.77
CA ARG A 57 -6.95 -2.03 -8.50
C ARG A 57 -5.96 -1.07 -9.16
N GLY A 58 -5.18 -1.56 -10.12
CA GLY A 58 -4.21 -0.81 -10.90
C GLY A 58 -2.81 -0.80 -10.29
N GLY A 59 -2.56 -1.45 -9.15
CA GLY A 59 -1.23 -1.53 -8.56
C GLY A 59 -0.32 -2.49 -9.31
N ASP A 60 0.98 -2.31 -9.13
CA ASP A 60 1.99 -3.25 -9.61
C ASP A 60 2.19 -4.40 -8.60
N THR A 61 2.81 -5.49 -9.04
CA THR A 61 3.12 -6.74 -8.30
C THR A 61 3.75 -6.53 -6.93
N LYS A 62 4.47 -5.42 -6.74
CA LYS A 62 5.14 -5.08 -5.47
C LYS A 62 4.32 -4.14 -4.57
N ASP A 63 3.16 -3.65 -5.02
CA ASP A 63 2.28 -2.80 -4.22
C ASP A 63 1.45 -3.62 -3.24
N ALA A 64 1.46 -3.20 -1.98
CA ALA A 64 0.74 -3.84 -0.88
C ALA A 64 -0.53 -3.07 -0.51
N ALA A 65 -0.57 -1.76 -0.73
CA ALA A 65 -1.73 -0.92 -0.45
C ALA A 65 -1.93 0.18 -1.50
N ARG A 66 -3.17 0.65 -1.60
CA ARG A 66 -3.58 1.82 -2.36
C ARG A 66 -4.39 2.74 -1.46
N PHE A 67 -3.93 3.97 -1.30
CA PHE A 67 -4.69 5.04 -0.65
C PHE A 67 -5.39 5.88 -1.71
N THR A 68 -6.67 6.14 -1.52
CA THR A 68 -7.42 7.12 -2.30
C THR A 68 -7.42 8.42 -1.52
N VAL A 69 -6.97 9.49 -2.15
CA VAL A 69 -6.71 10.75 -1.46
C VAL A 69 -7.37 11.89 -2.22
N MET A 70 -8.07 12.78 -1.51
CA MET A 70 -8.35 14.14 -2.00
C MET A 70 -7.20 15.04 -1.58
N ALA A 71 -6.63 15.79 -2.51
CA ALA A 71 -5.59 16.78 -2.19
C ALA A 71 -5.65 17.96 -3.17
N THR A 72 -5.11 19.10 -2.76
CA THR A 72 -4.84 20.23 -3.64
C THR A 72 -3.51 20.00 -4.34
N ASN A 73 -3.49 20.01 -5.67
CA ASN A 73 -2.26 19.83 -6.45
C ASN A 73 -1.39 21.11 -6.46
N PRO A 74 -0.14 21.07 -6.96
CA PRO A 74 0.73 22.25 -7.02
C PRO A 74 0.19 23.43 -7.85
N VAL A 75 -0.85 23.20 -8.65
CA VAL A 75 -1.52 24.22 -9.48
C VAL A 75 -2.74 24.81 -8.75
N GLY A 76 -2.97 24.45 -7.48
CA GLY A 76 -4.05 24.96 -6.65
C GLY A 76 -5.42 24.34 -6.92
N ARG A 77 -5.49 23.18 -7.58
CA ARG A 77 -6.77 22.48 -7.87
C ARG A 77 -6.97 21.29 -6.96
N LYS A 78 -8.17 21.14 -6.40
CA LYS A 78 -8.57 19.95 -5.64
C LYS A 78 -8.75 18.77 -6.60
N VAL A 79 -7.98 17.71 -6.40
CA VAL A 79 -7.95 16.51 -7.25
C VAL A 79 -8.04 15.24 -6.41
N LYS A 80 -8.58 14.19 -7.03
CA LYS A 80 -8.57 12.84 -6.47
C LYS A 80 -7.39 12.07 -7.06
N VAL A 81 -6.53 11.53 -6.20
CA VAL A 81 -5.34 10.78 -6.61
C VAL A 81 -5.26 9.44 -5.88
N TYR A 82 -4.54 8.50 -6.48
CA TYR A 82 -4.24 7.20 -5.88
C TYR A 82 -2.77 7.13 -5.51
N VAL A 83 -2.48 6.78 -4.27
CA VAL A 83 -1.11 6.53 -3.80
C VAL A 83 -0.93 5.05 -3.55
N PHE A 84 -0.10 4.41 -4.35
CA PHE A 84 0.27 3.01 -4.20
C PHE A 84 1.56 2.90 -3.42
N THR A 85 1.68 1.90 -2.55
CA THR A 85 2.89 1.71 -1.73
C THR A 85 3.05 0.25 -1.34
N GLY A 86 4.30 -0.17 -1.15
CA GLY A 86 4.59 -1.49 -0.62
C GLY A 86 4.70 -1.51 0.90
N PHE A 87 4.83 -2.72 1.43
CA PHE A 87 4.91 -2.93 2.88
C PHE A 87 6.28 -2.56 3.46
N LEU A 88 7.37 -3.18 2.99
CA LEU A 88 8.72 -3.00 3.56
C LEU A 88 9.70 -2.24 2.66
N PHE A 89 9.80 -2.59 1.37
CA PHE A 89 10.91 -2.14 0.52
C PHE A 89 10.52 -1.27 -0.68
N LYS A 90 9.23 -1.16 -1.00
CA LYS A 90 8.77 -0.34 -2.13
C LYS A 90 8.26 1.01 -1.64
N GLY A 91 8.79 2.08 -2.25
CA GLY A 91 8.35 3.45 -2.01
C GLY A 91 6.93 3.70 -2.48
N ALA A 92 6.39 4.87 -2.14
CA ALA A 92 5.07 5.29 -2.57
C ALA A 92 5.11 5.90 -3.98
N THR A 93 4.06 5.69 -4.76
CA THR A 93 3.91 6.23 -6.12
C THR A 93 2.51 6.82 -6.28
N ILE A 94 2.45 8.06 -6.75
CA ILE A 94 1.20 8.75 -7.04
C ILE A 94 0.76 8.42 -8.47
N ARG A 95 -0.52 8.12 -8.64
CA ARG A 95 -1.16 7.96 -9.94
C ARG A 95 -2.39 8.85 -9.98
N THR A 96 -2.46 9.68 -11.01
CA THR A 96 -3.58 10.56 -11.30
C THR A 96 -4.51 9.88 -12.32
N LEU A 97 -5.81 10.21 -12.26
CA LEU A 97 -6.73 9.95 -13.37
C LEU A 97 -6.58 11.04 -14.44
#